data_AF-A0A367JKE9-F1
#
_entry.id   AF-A0A367JKE9-F1
#
_cell.length_a   1.000
_cell.length_b   1.000
_cell.length_c   1.000
_cell.angle_alpha   90.00
_cell.angle_beta   90.00
_cell.angle_gamma   90.00
#
_symmetry.space_group_name_H-M   'P 1'
#
loop_
_entity.id
_entity.type
_entity.pdbx_description
1 polymer ?
#
loop_
_entity_poly.entity_id
_entity_poly.type
_entity_poly.pdbx_seq_one_letter_code
_entity_poly.pdbx_strand_id
1 'polypeptide(L)'
;MLTESQINPFDSQETKPYKNDKEIEAMTNLVSAFQRKDIAEFEQILKANHNAIMGDPFIRAYIDDVLRNIRTQVVIKLIKPYTRIDINFISKQLNIPEDEVEELLVGLILDDRISGKIDQVNRRLELERRTTDAHKYEALAAWSENVSSLCKTVLSKAT
;
A
#
# COMPACT_ATOMS: atom_id res chain seq x y z
N MET A 1 3.87 10.72 -7.92
CA MET A 1 3.84 9.27 -8.20
C MET A 1 4.81 8.51 -7.30
N LEU A 2 6.12 8.78 -7.37
CA LEU A 2 7.10 8.19 -6.44
C LEU A 2 6.91 8.63 -4.99
N THR A 3 6.60 9.91 -4.77
CA THR A 3 6.29 10.47 -3.44
C THR A 3 4.90 10.13 -2.93
N GLU A 4 4.15 9.26 -3.63
CA GLU A 4 2.72 8.98 -3.40
C GLU A 4 1.80 10.22 -3.36
N SER A 5 2.29 11.39 -3.77
CA SER A 5 1.50 12.63 -3.78
C SER A 5 0.34 12.56 -4.77
N GLN A 6 -0.81 13.09 -4.34
CA GLN A 6 -2.01 13.25 -5.19
C GLN A 6 -1.98 14.54 -6.01
N ILE A 7 -0.99 15.41 -5.83
CA ILE A 7 -0.87 16.68 -6.55
C ILE A 7 -0.53 16.41 -8.01
N ASN A 8 -1.32 16.97 -8.92
CA ASN A 8 -1.07 16.89 -10.35
C ASN A 8 -0.06 17.97 -10.77
N PRO A 9 1.14 17.61 -11.27
CA PRO A 9 2.12 18.57 -11.75
C PRO A 9 1.64 19.35 -12.99
N PHE A 10 0.61 18.88 -13.71
CA PHE A 10 0.05 19.52 -14.90
C PHE A 10 -1.09 20.51 -14.62
N ASP A 11 -1.44 20.70 -13.36
CA ASP A 11 -2.43 21.72 -12.96
C ASP A 11 -1.76 23.07 -12.60
N SER A 12 -0.42 23.14 -12.59
CA SER A 12 0.33 24.36 -12.33
C SER A 12 0.22 25.37 -13.49
N GLN A 13 0.40 26.67 -13.22
CA GLN A 13 0.28 27.69 -14.26
C GLN A 13 1.32 27.53 -15.37
N GLU A 14 2.47 26.95 -15.04
CA GLU A 14 3.62 26.74 -15.93
C GLU A 14 3.39 25.55 -16.88
N THR A 15 2.74 24.49 -16.42
CA THR A 15 2.62 23.22 -17.16
C THR A 15 1.25 23.03 -17.82
N LYS A 16 0.21 23.70 -17.32
CA LYS A 16 -1.17 23.60 -17.84
C LYS A 16 -1.30 23.87 -19.34
N PRO A 17 -0.57 24.82 -19.97
CA PRO A 17 -0.65 25.03 -21.42
C PRO A 17 -0.16 23.84 -22.25
N TYR A 18 0.76 23.04 -21.71
CA TYR A 18 1.45 21.95 -22.42
C TYR A 18 0.76 20.59 -22.26
N LYS A 19 -0.35 20.54 -21.53
CA LYS A 19 -1.08 19.29 -21.23
C LYS A 19 -1.56 18.55 -22.49
N ASN A 20 -1.85 19.28 -23.56
CA ASN A 20 -2.36 18.74 -24.82
C ASN A 20 -1.25 18.47 -25.86
N ASP A 21 0.01 18.63 -25.49
CA ASP A 21 1.13 18.29 -26.37
C ASP A 21 1.27 16.77 -26.48
N LYS A 22 1.42 16.24 -27.68
CA LYS A 22 1.50 14.78 -27.95
C LYS A 22 2.67 14.12 -27.22
N GLU A 23 3.76 14.85 -27.00
CA GLU A 23 4.93 14.32 -26.28
C GLU A 23 4.67 14.19 -24.76
N ILE A 24 3.79 15.02 -24.20
CA ILE A 24 3.51 15.13 -22.76
C ILE A 24 2.16 14.47 -22.39
N GLU A 25 1.28 14.27 -23.36
CA GLU A 25 -0.03 13.64 -23.21
C GLU A 25 0.09 12.25 -22.56
N ALA A 26 1.10 11.46 -22.95
CA ALA A 26 1.37 10.16 -22.35
C ALA A 26 1.62 10.26 -20.83
N MET A 27 2.42 11.23 -20.38
CA MET A 27 2.70 11.46 -18.95
C MET A 27 1.48 12.00 -18.20
N THR A 28 0.71 12.88 -18.83
CA THR A 28 -0.55 13.40 -18.27
C THR A 28 -1.54 12.28 -18.02
N ASN A 29 -1.67 11.37 -18.99
CA ASN A 29 -2.56 10.22 -18.89
C ASN A 29 -2.09 9.23 -17.82
N LEU A 30 -0.78 8.97 -17.72
CA LEU A 30 -0.21 8.14 -16.65
C LEU A 30 -0.48 8.71 -15.25
N VAL A 31 -0.27 10.01 -15.06
CA VAL A 31 -0.57 10.68 -13.77
C VAL A 31 -2.06 10.56 -13.44
N SER A 32 -2.93 10.74 -14.44
CA SER A 32 -4.38 10.65 -14.27
C SER A 32 -4.83 9.23 -13.89
N ALA A 33 -4.28 8.19 -14.55
CA ALA A 33 -4.54 6.79 -14.22
C ALA A 33 -4.04 6.43 -12.81
N PHE A 34 -2.87 6.94 -12.42
CA PHE A 34 -2.33 6.77 -11.07
C PHE A 34 -3.23 7.40 -10.00
N GLN A 35 -3.74 8.61 -10.23
CA GLN A 35 -4.68 9.27 -9.33
C GLN A 35 -6.01 8.50 -9.19
N ARG A 36 -6.50 7.91 -10.29
CA ARG A 36 -7.70 7.05 -10.28
C ARG A 36 -7.46 5.68 -9.63
N LYS A 37 -6.20 5.29 -9.45
CA LYS A 37 -5.79 3.96 -8.96
C LYS A 37 -6.28 2.85 -9.91
N ASP A 38 -6.19 3.10 -11.21
CA ASP A 38 -6.54 2.13 -12.24
C ASP A 38 -5.28 1.51 -12.84
N ILE A 39 -4.99 0.25 -12.48
CA ILE A 39 -3.80 -0.47 -12.95
C ILE A 39 -3.96 -0.86 -14.43
N ALA A 40 -5.17 -1.24 -14.86
CA ALA A 40 -5.40 -1.71 -16.22
C ALA A 40 -5.18 -0.57 -17.22
N GLU A 41 -5.71 0.61 -16.91
CA GLU A 41 -5.50 1.81 -17.70
C GLU A 41 -4.02 2.23 -17.68
N PHE A 42 -3.37 2.16 -16.51
CA PHE A 42 -1.95 2.48 -16.38
C PHE A 42 -1.06 1.59 -17.26
N GLU A 43 -1.26 0.27 -17.23
CA GLU A 43 -0.52 -0.69 -18.06
C GLU A 43 -0.82 -0.49 -19.55
N GLN A 44 -2.06 -0.15 -19.91
CA GLN A 44 -2.44 0.12 -21.29
C GLN A 44 -1.72 1.36 -21.85
N ILE A 45 -1.67 2.46 -21.07
CA ILE A 45 -0.98 3.68 -21.47
C ILE A 45 0.53 3.44 -21.61
N LEU A 46 1.12 2.66 -20.69
CA LEU A 46 2.53 2.31 -20.71
C LEU A 46 2.88 1.45 -21.94
N LYS A 47 2.02 0.49 -22.31
CA LYS A 47 2.18 -0.33 -23.53
C LYS A 47 2.03 0.50 -24.80
N ALA A 48 1.04 1.39 -24.86
CA ALA A 48 0.77 2.22 -26.03
C ALA A 48 1.90 3.24 -26.30
N ASN A 49 2.48 3.80 -25.23
CA ASN A 49 3.52 4.84 -25.31
C ASN A 49 4.92 4.31 -24.91
N HIS A 50 5.15 3.00 -25.08
CA HIS A 50 6.34 2.31 -24.60
C HIS A 50 7.63 2.99 -25.07
N ASN A 51 7.73 3.37 -26.35
CA ASN A 51 8.95 3.98 -26.90
C ASN A 51 9.25 5.37 -26.31
N ALA A 52 8.22 6.16 -26.02
CA ALA A 52 8.37 7.49 -25.45
C ALA A 52 8.78 7.46 -23.98
N ILE A 53 8.27 6.48 -23.22
CA ILE A 53 8.48 6.39 -21.77
C ILE A 53 9.70 5.53 -21.42
N MET A 54 9.84 4.35 -22.03
CA MET A 54 10.95 3.41 -21.76
C MET A 54 12.22 3.75 -22.52
N GLY A 55 12.15 4.69 -23.48
CA GLY A 55 13.31 5.24 -24.17
C GLY A 55 14.20 6.10 -23.25
N ASP A 56 13.63 6.64 -22.18
CA ASP A 56 14.35 7.42 -21.18
C ASP A 56 14.94 6.51 -20.07
N PRO A 57 16.28 6.45 -19.90
CA PRO A 57 16.92 5.60 -18.90
C PRO A 57 16.56 5.97 -17.45
N PHE A 58 16.32 7.25 -17.17
CA PHE A 58 15.95 7.74 -15.85
C PHE A 58 14.53 7.30 -15.50
N ILE A 59 13.58 7.49 -16.40
CA ILE A 59 12.18 7.09 -16.15
C ILE A 59 12.07 5.58 -16.01
N ARG A 60 12.77 4.83 -16.87
CA ARG A 60 12.80 3.36 -16.82
C ARG A 60 13.30 2.83 -15.47
N ALA A 61 14.24 3.51 -14.82
CA ALA A 61 14.78 3.07 -13.53
C ALA A 61 13.73 3.11 -12.39
N TYR A 62 12.69 3.94 -12.51
CA TYR A 62 11.71 4.18 -11.45
C TYR A 62 10.30 3.68 -11.78
N ILE A 63 10.06 3.22 -13.01
CA ILE A 63 8.71 2.82 -13.43
C ILE A 63 8.19 1.60 -12.66
N ASP A 64 9.09 0.68 -12.30
CA ASP A 64 8.76 -0.52 -11.52
C ASP A 64 8.33 -0.15 -10.10
N ASP A 65 8.98 0.84 -9.48
CA ASP A 65 8.58 1.38 -8.17
C ASP A 65 7.21 2.05 -8.24
N VAL A 66 6.94 2.80 -9.30
CA VAL A 66 5.61 3.42 -9.52
C VAL A 66 4.53 2.35 -9.68
N LEU A 67 4.82 1.27 -10.43
CA LEU A 67 3.91 0.12 -10.57
C LEU A 67 3.65 -0.58 -9.23
N ARG A 68 4.69 -0.76 -8.41
CA ARG A 68 4.53 -1.32 -7.07
C ARG A 68 3.67 -0.43 -6.17
N ASN A 69 3.85 0.89 -6.25
CA ASN A 69 3.09 1.86 -5.47
C ASN A 69 1.60 1.87 -5.86
N ILE A 70 1.26 1.89 -7.16
CA ILE A 70 -0.14 1.83 -7.58
C ILE A 70 -0.80 0.50 -7.19
N ARG A 71 -0.11 -0.63 -7.36
CA ARG A 71 -0.59 -1.96 -6.94
C ARG A 71 -0.88 -1.99 -5.45
N THR A 72 0.03 -1.46 -4.63
CA THR A 72 -0.17 -1.31 -3.19
C THR A 72 -1.45 -0.54 -2.85
N GLN A 73 -1.66 0.62 -3.49
CA GLN A 73 -2.84 1.44 -3.22
C GLN A 73 -4.15 0.75 -3.63
N VAL A 74 -4.12 -0.02 -4.73
CA VAL A 74 -5.27 -0.80 -5.19
C VAL A 74 -5.55 -1.96 -4.25
N VAL A 75 -4.54 -2.70 -3.80
CA VAL A 75 -4.69 -3.79 -2.82
C VAL A 75 -5.36 -3.28 -1.56
N ILE A 76 -4.87 -2.19 -0.97
CA ILE A 76 -5.44 -1.61 0.25
C ILE A 76 -6.91 -1.22 0.03
N LYS A 77 -7.26 -0.71 -1.15
CA LYS A 77 -8.66 -0.39 -1.49
C LYS A 77 -9.51 -1.65 -1.67
N LEU A 78 -8.95 -2.69 -2.30
CA LEU A 78 -9.63 -3.93 -2.64
C LEU A 78 -9.97 -4.77 -1.41
N ILE A 79 -9.06 -4.86 -0.43
CA ILE A 79 -9.22 -5.71 0.75
C ILE A 79 -10.16 -5.12 1.80
N LYS A 80 -10.36 -3.79 1.82
CA LYS A 80 -11.15 -3.07 2.84
C LYS A 80 -12.53 -3.66 3.19
N PRO A 81 -13.37 -4.07 2.23
CA PRO A 81 -14.70 -4.60 2.55
C PRO A 81 -14.68 -6.08 2.99
N TYR A 82 -13.56 -6.78 2.88
CA TYR A 82 -13.46 -8.20 3.18
C TYR A 82 -12.91 -8.45 4.59
N THR A 83 -13.24 -9.60 5.17
CA THR A 83 -12.58 -10.13 6.38
C THR A 83 -11.63 -11.27 6.04
N ARG A 84 -11.97 -12.03 5.00
CA ARG A 84 -11.14 -13.08 4.40
C ARG A 84 -11.22 -12.93 2.89
N ILE A 85 -10.09 -13.05 2.20
CA ILE A 85 -10.01 -12.90 0.76
C ILE A 85 -9.00 -13.89 0.19
N ASP A 86 -9.35 -14.53 -0.93
CA ASP A 86 -8.46 -15.47 -1.63
C ASP A 86 -7.34 -14.71 -2.36
N ILE A 87 -6.10 -15.20 -2.24
CA ILE A 87 -4.94 -14.60 -2.93
C ILE A 87 -5.10 -14.68 -4.45
N ASN A 88 -5.67 -15.76 -4.97
CA ASN A 88 -6.01 -15.92 -6.39
C ASN A 88 -6.94 -14.80 -6.89
N PHE A 89 -7.90 -14.37 -6.06
CA PHE A 89 -8.80 -13.27 -6.44
C PHE A 89 -8.03 -11.94 -6.54
N ILE A 90 -7.12 -11.68 -5.61
CA ILE A 90 -6.25 -10.49 -5.63
C ILE A 90 -5.33 -10.54 -6.86
N SER A 91 -4.72 -11.69 -7.15
CA SER A 91 -3.86 -11.91 -8.32
C SER A 91 -4.57 -11.56 -9.63
N LYS A 92 -5.80 -12.06 -9.82
CA LYS A 92 -6.62 -11.74 -11.01
C LYS A 92 -6.95 -10.25 -11.11
N GLN A 93 -7.20 -9.60 -9.99
CA GLN A 93 -7.56 -8.19 -9.96
C GLN A 93 -6.35 -7.27 -10.23
N LEU A 94 -5.15 -7.67 -9.82
CA LEU A 94 -3.91 -6.92 -10.01
C LEU A 94 -3.15 -7.30 -11.29
N ASN A 95 -3.53 -8.39 -11.95
CA ASN A 95 -2.85 -8.94 -13.12
C ASN A 95 -1.37 -9.33 -12.87
N ILE A 96 -1.08 -9.91 -11.69
CA ILE A 96 0.27 -10.39 -11.29
C ILE A 96 0.19 -11.81 -10.72
N PRO A 97 1.26 -12.62 -10.78
CA PRO A 97 1.25 -13.98 -10.22
C PRO A 97 1.00 -14.00 -8.72
N GLU A 98 0.44 -15.09 -8.21
CA GLU A 98 0.11 -15.25 -6.79
C GLU A 98 1.32 -15.08 -5.88
N ASP A 99 2.51 -15.52 -6.31
CA ASP A 99 3.75 -15.39 -5.55
C ASP A 99 4.16 -13.91 -5.34
N GLU A 100 4.00 -13.06 -6.37
CA GLU A 100 4.24 -11.62 -6.26
C GLU A 100 3.18 -10.93 -5.38
N VAL A 101 1.93 -11.40 -5.41
CA VAL A 101 0.89 -10.89 -4.50
C VAL A 101 1.27 -11.22 -3.06
N GLU A 102 1.74 -12.43 -2.80
CA GLU A 102 2.15 -12.86 -1.46
C GLU A 102 3.31 -12.01 -0.94
N GLU A 103 4.35 -11.79 -1.75
CA GLU A 103 5.48 -10.92 -1.40
C GLU A 103 5.00 -9.47 -1.12
N LEU A 104 4.10 -8.96 -1.94
CA LEU A 104 3.50 -7.63 -1.74
C LEU A 104 2.73 -7.58 -0.42
N LEU A 105 1.89 -8.57 -0.12
CA LEU A 105 1.11 -8.64 1.13
C LEU A 105 2.01 -8.75 2.35
N VAL A 106 3.10 -9.53 2.28
CA VAL A 106 4.10 -9.62 3.35
C VAL A 106 4.70 -8.26 3.63
N GLY A 107 5.13 -7.53 2.60
CA GLY A 107 5.65 -6.17 2.74
C GLY A 107 4.65 -5.23 3.42
N LEU A 108 3.38 -5.28 3.02
CA LEU A 108 2.34 -4.41 3.58
C LEU A 108 1.97 -4.73 5.03
N ILE A 109 2.10 -5.99 5.46
CA ILE A 109 1.92 -6.40 6.85
C ILE A 109 3.13 -5.94 7.69
N LEU A 110 4.35 -6.10 7.17
CA LEU A 110 5.57 -5.64 7.86
C LEU A 110 5.62 -4.11 8.02
N ASP A 111 5.10 -3.37 7.03
CA ASP A 111 5.00 -1.90 7.07
C ASP A 111 3.82 -1.39 7.93
N ASP A 112 3.07 -2.28 8.61
CA ASP A 112 1.87 -1.97 9.39
C ASP A 112 0.77 -1.22 8.59
N ARG A 113 0.79 -1.36 7.25
CA ARG A 113 -0.24 -0.78 6.37
C ARG A 113 -1.50 -1.64 6.33
N ILE A 114 -1.36 -2.94 6.59
CA ILE A 114 -2.44 -3.93 6.65
C ILE A 114 -2.29 -4.73 7.94
N SER A 115 -3.34 -4.77 8.76
CA SER A 115 -3.40 -5.67 9.92
C SER A 115 -4.07 -6.99 9.53
N GLY A 116 -3.28 -8.04 9.36
CA GLY A 116 -3.77 -9.35 8.96
C GLY A 116 -2.70 -10.44 8.98
N LYS A 117 -3.12 -11.66 8.66
CA LYS A 117 -2.28 -12.86 8.59
C LYS A 117 -2.50 -13.56 7.25
N ILE A 118 -1.44 -14.13 6.71
CA ILE A 118 -1.50 -14.90 5.47
C ILE A 118 -1.60 -16.38 5.85
N ASP A 119 -2.67 -17.03 5.40
CA ASP A 119 -2.81 -18.48 5.41
C ASP A 119 -2.28 -19.02 4.08
N GLN A 120 -1.04 -19.48 4.10
CA GLN A 120 -0.36 -20.01 2.92
C GLN A 120 -0.91 -21.37 2.47
N VAL A 121 -1.52 -22.15 3.39
CA VAL A 121 -2.07 -23.48 3.07
C VAL A 121 -3.36 -23.32 2.27
N ASN A 122 -4.26 -22.45 2.72
CA ASN A 122 -5.52 -22.18 2.02
C ASN A 122 -5.42 -21.04 1.00
N ARG A 123 -4.24 -20.43 0.83
CA ARG A 123 -3.96 -19.28 -0.05
C ARG A 123 -4.93 -18.11 0.19
N ARG A 124 -5.06 -17.69 1.44
CA ARG A 124 -6.01 -16.66 1.89
C ARG A 124 -5.34 -15.60 2.76
N LEU A 125 -5.80 -14.37 2.63
CA LEU A 125 -5.49 -13.28 3.57
C LEU A 125 -6.64 -13.17 4.57
N GLU A 126 -6.31 -13.33 5.85
CA GLU A 126 -7.23 -13.10 6.97
C GLU A 126 -6.94 -11.74 7.60
N LEU A 127 -7.92 -10.85 7.58
CA LEU A 127 -7.78 -9.51 8.16
C LEU A 127 -8.20 -9.51 9.62
N GLU A 128 -7.39 -8.90 10.48
CA GLU A 128 -7.74 -8.76 11.89
C GLU A 128 -8.81 -7.69 12.05
N ARG A 129 -10.00 -8.10 12.51
CA ARG A 129 -10.94 -7.15 13.10
C ARG A 129 -10.39 -6.78 14.47
N ARG A 130 -9.98 -5.51 14.64
CA ARG A 130 -9.62 -4.97 15.94
C ARG A 130 -10.79 -5.20 16.91
N THR A 131 -10.63 -6.14 17.83
CA THR A 131 -11.52 -6.29 18.97
C THR A 131 -11.17 -5.18 19.97
N THR A 132 -12.16 -4.44 20.43
CA THR A 132 -12.01 -3.35 21.41
C THR A 132 -11.32 -3.78 22.71
N ASP A 133 -11.27 -5.07 22.99
CA ASP A 133 -10.76 -5.63 24.23
C ASP A 133 -9.24 -5.60 24.33
N ALA A 134 -8.50 -5.57 23.22
CA ALA A 134 -7.03 -5.60 23.23
C ALA A 134 -6.44 -4.42 24.02
N HIS A 135 -6.92 -3.20 23.76
CA HIS A 135 -6.48 -2.00 24.48
C HIS A 135 -6.84 -2.04 25.97
N LYS A 136 -7.96 -2.69 26.32
CA LYS A 136 -8.38 -2.84 27.72
C LYS A 136 -7.42 -3.77 28.47
N TYR A 137 -7.04 -4.89 27.87
CA TYR A 137 -6.08 -5.83 28.46
C TYR A 137 -4.69 -5.22 28.56
N GLU A 138 -4.26 -4.46 27.56
CA GLU A 138 -2.98 -3.75 27.56
C GLU A 138 -2.91 -2.71 28.69
N ALA A 139 -3.95 -1.90 28.88
CA ALA A 139 -4.03 -0.94 29.97
C ALA A 139 -4.04 -1.62 31.36
N LEU A 140 -4.76 -2.75 31.49
CA LEU A 140 -4.79 -3.53 32.74
C LEU A 140 -3.43 -4.18 33.05
N ALA A 141 -2.73 -4.67 32.03
CA ALA A 141 -1.39 -5.22 32.18
C ALA A 141 -0.40 -4.15 32.66
N ALA A 142 -0.40 -2.98 32.01
CA ALA A 142 0.42 -1.83 32.41
C ALA A 142 0.12 -1.38 33.85
N TRP A 143 -1.16 -1.33 34.22
CA TRP A 143 -1.56 -1.01 35.59
C TRP A 143 -1.05 -2.06 36.60
N SER A 144 -1.21 -3.35 36.31
CA SER A 144 -0.72 -4.45 37.16
C SER A 144 0.79 -4.38 37.37
N GLU A 145 1.55 -4.09 36.32
CA GLU A 145 3.01 -3.97 36.38
C GLU A 145 3.44 -2.76 37.24
N ASN A 146 2.76 -1.63 37.09
CA ASN A 146 2.99 -0.43 37.91
C ASN A 146 2.65 -0.66 39.39
N VAL A 147 1.57 -1.39 39.70
CA VAL A 147 1.21 -1.74 41.08
C VAL A 147 2.25 -2.70 41.67
N SER A 148 2.72 -3.69 40.89
CA SER A 148 3.78 -4.60 41.32
C SER A 148 5.09 -3.88 41.63
N SER A 149 5.50 -2.93 40.78
CA SER A 149 6.71 -2.13 40.99
C SER A 149 6.59 -1.21 42.21
N LEU A 150 5.42 -0.61 42.43
CA LEU A 150 5.12 0.19 43.62
C LEU A 150 5.20 -0.67 44.89
N CYS A 151 4.57 -1.84 44.92
CA CYS A 151 4.65 -2.76 46.05
C CYS A 151 6.09 -3.15 46.38
N LYS A 152 6.90 -3.49 45.37
CA LYS A 152 8.33 -3.79 45.55
C LYS A 152 9.09 -2.59 46.16
N THR A 153 8.81 -1.38 45.69
CA THR A 153 9.47 -0.15 46.16
C THR A 153 9.05 0.23 47.58
N VAL A 154 7.81 -0.02 47.97
CA VAL A 154 7.33 0.22 49.33
C VAL A 154 7.94 -0.80 50.30
N LEU A 155 7.96 -2.08 49.92
CA LEU A 155 8.58 -3.14 50.72
C LEU A 155 10.08 -2.89 50.94
N SER A 156 10.81 -2.45 49.91
CA SER A 156 12.24 -2.14 50.04
C SER A 156 12.56 -0.93 50.91
N LYS A 157 11.60 -0.04 51.16
CA LYS A 157 11.75 1.10 52.08
C LYS A 157 11.28 0.80 53.52
N ALA A 158 10.44 -0.21 53.68
CA ALA A 158 9.90 -0.62 54.99
C ALA A 158 10.81 -1.63 55.72
N THR A 159 11.80 -2.18 55.03
CA THR A 159 12.89 -2.98 55.60
C THR A 159 14.14 -2.12 55.73
#